data_AF-A0A931VER6-F1
#
_entry.id   AF-A0A931VER6-F1
#
_cell.length_a   1.000
_cell.length_b   1.000
_cell.length_c   1.000
_cell.angle_alpha   90.00
_cell.angle_beta   90.00
_cell.angle_gamma   90.00
#
_symmetry.space_group_name_H-M   'P 1'
#
loop_
_entity.id
_entity.type
_entity.pdbx_description
1 polymer ?
#
loop_
_entity_poly.entity_id
_entity_poly.type
_entity_poly.pdbx_seq_one_letter_code
_entity_poly.pdbx_strand_id
1 'polypeptide(L)'
;DKKPKFSRFDPRKLTLNTEKKIVEVVCYCFMPNHFHFLLRQIRDNGITEFVGKLSNSYTKYFNVKNKRDGPLLQGEFKAVRIETNEQLIHVSRYIHLNPLVGYMTNNLDSYPWSSYGEYIAHQRNPVCQKDVVLDQFKSSEDYASFVKDQESYAKELDNIKHLLFE
;
A
#
# COMPACT_ATOMS: atom_id res chain seq x y z
N ASP A 1 7.59 -33.58 14.72
CA ASP A 1 7.23 -32.14 14.77
C ASP A 1 5.86 -31.84 14.20
N LYS A 2 4.95 -31.28 15.01
CA LYS A 2 3.66 -30.80 14.50
C LYS A 2 3.89 -29.44 13.83
N LYS A 3 3.84 -29.38 12.50
CA LYS A 3 3.84 -28.11 11.75
C LYS A 3 2.79 -27.17 12.37
N PRO A 4 3.09 -25.88 12.58
CA PRO A 4 2.15 -24.95 13.19
C PRO A 4 0.87 -24.93 12.36
N LYS A 5 -0.24 -25.38 12.95
CA LYS A 5 -1.57 -25.21 12.35
C LYS A 5 -1.88 -23.72 12.45
N PHE A 6 -1.94 -23.01 11.33
CA PHE A 6 -2.55 -21.70 11.37
C PHE A 6 -3.98 -21.84 11.89
N SER A 7 -4.36 -20.96 12.81
CA SER A 7 -5.78 -20.69 13.02
C SER A 7 -6.38 -20.45 11.63
N ARG A 8 -7.49 -21.12 11.31
CA ARG A 8 -8.28 -20.79 10.12
C ARG A 8 -8.62 -19.32 10.26
N PHE A 9 -7.91 -18.46 9.50
CA PHE A 9 -8.17 -17.04 9.46
C PHE A 9 -9.61 -16.88 8.94
N ASP A 10 -10.53 -16.55 9.84
CA ASP A 10 -11.90 -16.18 9.50
C ASP A 10 -11.93 -14.65 9.47
N PRO A 11 -11.99 -14.03 8.28
CA PRO A 11 -12.00 -12.57 8.17
C PRO A 11 -13.19 -11.94 8.93
N ARG A 12 -14.27 -12.69 9.16
CA ARG A 12 -15.44 -12.22 9.95
C ARG A 12 -15.17 -12.17 11.46
N LYS A 13 -14.09 -12.81 11.92
CA LYS A 13 -13.65 -12.81 13.33
C LYS A 13 -12.47 -11.87 13.56
N LEU A 14 -12.00 -11.17 12.53
CA LEU A 14 -10.95 -10.18 12.68
C LEU A 14 -11.52 -8.96 13.39
N THR A 15 -11.31 -8.89 14.70
CA THR A 15 -11.52 -7.67 15.48
C THR A 15 -10.21 -6.91 15.50
N LEU A 16 -10.12 -5.83 14.71
CA LEU A 16 -8.99 -4.92 14.78
C LEU A 16 -9.05 -4.20 16.13
N ASN A 17 -8.10 -4.50 17.02
CA ASN A 17 -7.96 -3.75 18.26
C ASN A 17 -7.41 -2.35 17.91
N THR A 18 -8.31 -1.36 17.86
CA THR A 18 -7.99 0.03 17.51
C THR A 18 -7.31 0.78 18.65
N GLU A 19 -7.40 0.30 19.89
CA GLU A 19 -6.79 0.95 21.07
C GLU A 19 -5.26 0.79 21.12
N LYS A 20 -4.71 -0.13 20.33
CA LYS A 20 -3.26 -0.42 20.26
C LYS A 20 -2.64 -0.08 18.90
N LYS A 21 -3.18 0.91 18.18
CA LYS A 21 -2.58 1.37 16.92
C LYS A 21 -1.13 1.83 17.13
N ILE A 22 -0.21 1.29 16.34
CA ILE A 22 1.22 1.66 16.31
C ILE A 22 1.55 2.54 15.09
N VAL A 23 0.75 2.41 14.04
CA VAL A 23 0.77 3.21 12.81
C VAL A 23 -0.65 3.45 12.34
N GLU A 24 -0.80 4.44 11.48
CA GLU A 24 -1.95 4.59 10.62
C GLU A 24 -1.54 4.40 9.17
N VAL A 25 -2.35 3.64 8.44
CA VAL A 25 -2.19 3.47 7.01
C VAL A 25 -2.88 4.65 6.34
N VAL A 26 -2.15 5.44 5.57
CA VAL A 26 -2.71 6.58 4.81
C VAL A 26 -3.01 6.13 3.39
N CYS A 27 -2.06 5.47 2.74
CA CYS A 27 -2.22 4.84 1.43
C CYS A 27 -1.48 3.51 1.39
N TYR A 28 -1.96 2.60 0.56
CA TYR A 28 -1.24 1.39 0.17
C TYR A 28 -1.50 1.02 -1.28
N CYS A 29 -0.57 0.26 -1.85
CA CYS A 29 -0.72 -0.49 -3.09
C CYS A 29 0.10 -1.77 -3.02
N PHE A 30 -0.53 -2.92 -3.23
CA PHE A 30 0.15 -4.21 -3.35
C PHE A 30 0.28 -4.58 -4.83
N MET A 31 1.50 -4.93 -5.24
CA MET A 31 1.81 -5.49 -6.55
C MET A 31 2.34 -6.92 -6.41
N PRO A 32 2.40 -7.72 -7.49
CA PRO A 32 2.88 -9.10 -7.40
C PRO A 32 4.31 -9.25 -6.85
N ASN A 33 5.18 -8.27 -7.09
CA ASN A 33 6.60 -8.31 -6.76
C ASN A 33 7.02 -7.38 -5.60
N HIS A 34 6.19 -6.41 -5.20
CA HIS A 34 6.47 -5.49 -4.10
C HIS A 34 5.20 -4.80 -3.59
N PHE A 35 5.32 -3.99 -2.55
CA PHE A 35 4.23 -3.18 -2.03
C PHE A 35 4.72 -1.78 -1.66
N HIS A 36 3.83 -0.81 -1.75
CA HIS A 36 4.06 0.57 -1.33
C HIS A 36 3.10 0.94 -0.22
N PHE A 37 3.61 1.70 0.76
CA PHE A 37 2.81 2.26 1.85
C PHE A 37 3.17 3.72 2.07
N LEU A 38 2.15 4.50 2.39
CA LEU A 38 2.27 5.79 3.07
C LEU A 38 1.71 5.61 4.47
N LEU A 39 2.56 5.75 5.49
CA LEU A 39 2.21 5.47 6.88
C LEU A 39 2.47 6.69 7.76
N ARG A 40 1.57 6.94 8.71
CA ARG A 40 1.81 7.87 9.83
C ARG A 40 2.21 7.07 11.05
N GLN A 41 3.38 7.38 11.60
CA GLN A 41 3.86 6.75 12.84
C GLN A 41 3.10 7.32 14.04
N ILE A 42 2.54 6.44 14.88
CA ILE A 42 1.79 6.83 16.09
C ILE A 42 2.62 6.61 17.37
N ARG A 43 3.55 5.66 17.33
CA ARG A 43 4.49 5.37 18.42
C ARG A 43 5.90 5.29 17.87
N ASP A 44 6.89 5.58 18.69
CA ASP A 44 8.29 5.42 18.31
C ASP A 44 8.56 4.02 17.76
N ASN A 45 9.25 3.95 16.62
CA ASN A 45 9.53 2.73 15.86
C ASN A 45 8.30 1.95 15.36
N GLY A 46 7.10 2.55 15.41
CA GLY A 46 5.86 1.89 15.01
C GLY A 46 5.85 1.41 13.56
N ILE A 47 6.47 2.15 12.64
CA ILE A 47 6.57 1.74 11.22
C ILE A 47 7.45 0.50 11.08
N THR A 48 8.64 0.51 11.70
CA THR A 48 9.56 -0.63 11.69
C THR A 48 8.90 -1.89 12.27
N GLU A 49 8.21 -1.74 13.40
CA GLU A 49 7.47 -2.85 14.03
C GLU A 49 6.34 -3.35 13.14
N PHE A 50 5.57 -2.44 12.53
CA PHE A 50 4.47 -2.77 11.62
C PHE A 50 4.95 -3.57 10.40
N VAL A 51 5.94 -3.04 9.67
CA VAL A 51 6.49 -3.70 8.48
C VAL A 51 7.15 -5.02 8.84
N GLY A 52 7.89 -5.08 9.95
CA GLY A 52 8.50 -6.33 10.43
C GLY A 52 7.45 -7.42 10.72
N LYS A 53 6.37 -7.07 11.43
CA LYS A 53 5.27 -8.01 11.71
C LYS A 53 4.54 -8.45 10.44
N LEU A 54 4.25 -7.52 9.53
CA LEU A 54 3.61 -7.80 8.25
C LEU A 54 4.43 -8.78 7.42
N SER A 55 5.70 -8.44 7.18
CA SER A 55 6.65 -9.22 6.40
C SER A 55 6.86 -10.63 6.95
N ASN A 56 7.07 -10.76 8.27
CA ASN A 56 7.27 -12.05 8.93
C ASN A 56 6.02 -12.92 8.88
N SER A 57 4.85 -12.33 9.15
CA SER A 57 3.57 -13.05 9.15
C SER A 57 3.23 -13.55 7.75
N TYR A 58 3.40 -12.70 6.73
CA TYR A 58 3.13 -13.06 5.35
C TYR A 58 4.11 -14.11 4.82
N THR A 59 5.42 -13.96 5.10
CA THR A 59 6.44 -14.96 4.74
C THR A 59 6.10 -16.32 5.33
N LYS A 60 5.78 -16.37 6.62
CA LYS A 60 5.40 -17.62 7.30
C LYS A 60 4.15 -18.25 6.67
N TYR A 61 3.10 -17.43 6.44
CA TYR A 61 1.87 -17.87 5.78
C TYR A 61 2.16 -18.48 4.40
N PHE A 62 2.90 -17.76 3.56
CA PHE A 62 3.22 -18.17 2.20
C PHE A 62 4.03 -19.47 2.19
N ASN A 63 5.06 -19.56 3.03
CA ASN A 63 5.94 -20.72 3.11
C ASN A 63 5.19 -21.99 3.51
N VAL A 64 4.38 -21.91 4.56
CA VAL A 64 3.56 -23.05 5.00
C VAL A 64 2.51 -23.43 3.96
N LYS A 65 1.85 -22.46 3.33
CA LYS A 65 0.84 -22.70 2.27
C LYS A 65 1.46 -23.40 1.06
N ASN A 66 2.65 -22.98 0.65
CA ASN A 66 3.32 -23.47 -0.55
C ASN A 66 4.36 -24.58 -0.26
N LYS A 67 4.45 -25.07 0.98
CA LYS A 67 5.45 -26.05 1.42
C LYS A 67 6.89 -25.64 1.05
N ARG A 68 7.17 -24.34 1.16
CA ARG A 68 8.47 -23.72 0.89
C ARG A 68 9.15 -23.38 2.22
N ASP A 69 10.47 -23.33 2.19
CA ASP A 69 11.30 -22.77 3.26
C ASP A 69 12.15 -21.60 2.73
N GLY A 70 12.67 -20.79 3.65
CA GLY A 70 13.55 -19.66 3.33
C GLY A 70 12.86 -18.30 3.17
N PRO A 71 13.63 -17.25 2.81
CA PRO A 71 13.14 -15.88 2.74
C PRO A 71 12.18 -15.66 1.57
N LEU A 72 11.07 -14.94 1.79
CA LEU A 72 10.13 -14.57 0.72
C LEU A 72 10.43 -13.18 0.14
N LEU A 73 10.68 -12.20 1.00
CA LEU A 73 10.96 -10.82 0.62
C LEU A 73 12.47 -10.60 0.48
N GLN A 74 12.86 -9.73 -0.45
CA GLN A 74 14.25 -9.41 -0.73
C GLN A 74 14.67 -8.12 -0.04
N GLY A 75 15.69 -8.21 0.81
CA GLY A 75 16.30 -7.05 1.47
C GLY A 75 15.45 -6.42 2.57
N GLU A 76 15.94 -5.31 3.10
CA GLU A 76 15.26 -4.49 4.09
C GLU A 76 14.26 -3.54 3.43
N PHE A 77 13.23 -3.13 4.19
CA PHE A 77 12.33 -2.09 3.70
C PHE A 77 13.07 -0.75 3.66
N LYS A 78 12.72 0.08 2.68
CA LYS A 78 13.21 1.47 2.58
C LYS A 78 12.12 2.42 3.04
N ALA A 79 12.52 3.47 3.75
CA ALA A 79 11.61 4.51 4.21
C ALA A 79 12.21 5.89 3.94
N VAL A 80 11.36 6.81 3.49
CA VAL A 80 11.69 8.22 3.29
C VAL A 80 10.66 9.05 4.06
N ARG A 81 11.13 10.03 4.83
CA ARG A 81 10.26 10.91 5.59
C ARG A 81 9.58 11.92 4.66
N ILE A 82 8.28 12.11 4.83
CA ILE A 82 7.52 13.19 4.20
C ILE A 82 7.64 14.42 5.09
N GLU A 83 8.05 15.54 4.50
CA GLU A 83 8.30 16.80 5.18
C GLU A 83 7.30 17.90 4.80
N THR A 84 6.66 17.79 3.63
CA THR A 84 5.71 18.78 3.14
C THR A 84 4.39 18.16 2.67
N ASN A 85 3.32 18.95 2.67
CA ASN A 85 2.03 18.52 2.11
C ASN A 85 2.12 18.27 0.60
N GLU A 86 2.99 18.99 -0.11
CA GLU A 86 3.22 18.74 -1.54
C GLU A 86 3.84 17.35 -1.76
N GLN A 87 4.88 17.00 -0.99
CA GLN A 87 5.42 15.63 -1.01
C GLN A 87 4.34 14.60 -0.66
N LEU A 88 3.50 14.89 0.34
CA LEU A 88 2.43 13.99 0.78
C LEU A 88 1.46 13.65 -0.37
N ILE A 89 0.90 14.67 -1.04
CA ILE A 89 -0.08 14.45 -2.11
C ILE A 89 0.57 13.78 -3.33
N HIS A 90 1.81 14.14 -3.67
CA HIS A 90 2.52 13.55 -4.81
C HIS A 90 2.91 12.09 -4.55
N VAL A 91 3.33 11.74 -3.33
CA VAL A 91 3.60 10.35 -2.94
C VAL A 91 2.31 9.53 -2.92
N SER A 92 1.19 10.09 -2.42
CA SER A 92 -0.12 9.44 -2.50
C SER A 92 -0.50 9.10 -3.95
N ARG A 93 -0.39 10.09 -4.85
CA ARG A 93 -0.61 9.88 -6.30
C ARG A 93 0.31 8.82 -6.88
N TYR A 94 1.61 8.89 -6.59
CA TYR A 94 2.56 7.88 -7.05
C TYR A 94 2.14 6.46 -6.63
N ILE A 95 1.81 6.26 -5.35
CA ILE A 95 1.37 4.96 -4.83
C ILE A 95 0.13 4.46 -5.56
N HIS A 96 -0.86 5.33 -5.81
CA HIS A 96 -2.09 4.94 -6.50
C HIS A 96 -1.90 4.70 -8.00
N LEU A 97 -0.94 5.35 -8.66
CA LEU A 97 -0.62 5.14 -10.07
C LEU A 97 0.20 3.86 -10.34
N ASN A 98 0.88 3.30 -9.33
CA ASN A 98 1.78 2.14 -9.51
C ASN A 98 1.16 0.94 -10.26
N PRO A 99 -0.09 0.51 -9.99
CA PRO A 99 -0.72 -0.58 -10.73
C PRO A 99 -0.88 -0.29 -12.23
N LEU A 100 -1.12 0.96 -12.59
CA LEU A 100 -1.27 1.37 -13.98
C LEU A 100 0.09 1.40 -14.69
N VAL A 101 1.11 1.97 -14.01
CA VAL A 101 2.48 2.03 -14.51
C VAL A 101 3.06 0.63 -14.68
N GLY A 102 2.87 -0.26 -13.71
CA GLY A 102 3.31 -1.65 -13.79
C GLY A 102 2.45 -2.55 -14.67
N TYR A 103 1.56 -1.99 -15.51
CA TYR A 103 0.66 -2.72 -16.42
C TYR A 103 -0.23 -3.78 -15.75
N MET A 104 -0.52 -3.62 -14.46
CA MET A 104 -1.37 -4.54 -13.68
C MET A 104 -2.86 -4.27 -13.89
N THR A 105 -3.21 -3.06 -14.33
CA THR A 105 -4.57 -2.64 -14.69
C THR A 105 -4.52 -1.56 -15.76
N ASN A 106 -5.59 -1.47 -16.56
CA ASN A 106 -5.84 -0.31 -17.44
C ASN A 106 -6.80 0.71 -16.80
N ASN A 107 -7.37 0.37 -15.64
CA ASN A 107 -8.30 1.20 -14.90
C ASN A 107 -7.98 1.12 -13.40
N LEU A 108 -7.57 2.24 -12.80
CA LEU A 108 -7.24 2.29 -11.38
C LEU A 108 -8.45 2.01 -10.49
N ASP A 109 -9.63 2.45 -10.92
CA ASP A 109 -10.89 2.29 -10.18
C ASP A 109 -11.24 0.81 -9.98
N SER A 110 -10.75 -0.10 -10.85
CA SER A 110 -11.00 -1.54 -10.79
C SER A 110 -9.90 -2.36 -10.13
N TYR A 111 -8.80 -1.75 -9.66
CA TYR A 111 -7.69 -2.50 -9.08
C TYR A 111 -7.90 -2.74 -7.57
N PRO A 112 -8.24 -3.97 -7.14
CA PRO A 112 -8.69 -4.22 -5.78
C PRO A 112 -7.56 -4.21 -4.74
N TRP A 113 -6.30 -4.26 -5.18
CA TRP A 113 -5.13 -4.37 -4.32
C TRP A 113 -4.48 -3.00 -4.00
N SER A 114 -5.23 -1.92 -4.19
CA SER A 114 -4.83 -0.55 -3.87
C SER A 114 -5.87 0.13 -3.01
N SER A 115 -5.42 1.07 -2.18
CA SER A 115 -6.27 1.96 -1.40
C SER A 115 -6.99 3.02 -2.24
N TYR A 116 -6.68 3.17 -3.53
CA TYR A 116 -7.29 4.20 -4.39
C TYR A 116 -8.83 4.16 -4.38
N GLY A 117 -9.42 2.95 -4.37
CA GLY A 117 -10.87 2.79 -4.25
C GLY A 117 -11.46 3.33 -2.94
N GLU A 118 -10.69 3.45 -1.85
CA GLU A 118 -11.15 4.11 -0.62
C GLU A 118 -11.16 5.64 -0.71
N TYR A 119 -10.38 6.20 -1.63
CA TYR A 119 -10.24 7.65 -1.85
C TYR A 119 -11.36 8.19 -2.74
N ILE A 120 -11.75 7.43 -3.77
CA ILE A 120 -12.75 7.88 -4.75
C ILE A 120 -14.17 7.37 -4.46
N ALA A 121 -14.33 6.42 -3.55
CA ALA A 121 -15.63 5.87 -3.19
C ALA A 121 -15.90 5.89 -1.69
N HIS A 122 -17.17 6.01 -1.31
CA HIS A 122 -17.62 5.89 0.07
C HIS A 122 -17.68 4.42 0.47
N GLN A 123 -16.56 3.89 0.99
CA GLN A 123 -16.52 2.54 1.55
C GLN A 123 -17.04 2.49 2.99
N ARG A 124 -17.81 1.45 3.32
CA ARG A 124 -18.42 1.28 4.67
C ARG A 124 -17.42 0.97 5.78
N ASN A 125 -16.19 0.56 5.47
CA ASN A 125 -15.14 0.23 6.45
C ASN A 125 -13.74 0.52 5.87
N PRO A 126 -13.34 1.79 5.77
CA PRO A 126 -12.02 2.13 5.24
C PRO A 126 -10.91 1.61 6.17
N VAL A 127 -9.83 1.12 5.57
CA VAL A 127 -8.59 0.80 6.30
C VAL A 127 -7.75 2.07 6.48
N CYS A 128 -7.87 3.00 5.53
CA CYS A 128 -6.99 4.15 5.43
C CYS A 128 -7.49 5.38 6.20
N GLN A 129 -6.57 6.06 6.88
CA GLN A 129 -6.75 7.41 7.43
C GLN A 129 -6.42 8.43 6.33
N LYS A 130 -7.35 8.56 5.39
CA LYS A 130 -7.19 9.32 4.13
C LYS A 130 -7.33 10.83 4.28
N ASP A 131 -7.94 11.31 5.37
CA ASP A 131 -8.26 12.73 5.57
C ASP A 131 -7.00 13.60 5.51
N VAL A 132 -5.86 13.10 6.01
CA VAL A 132 -4.57 13.83 5.94
C VAL A 132 -4.16 14.18 4.50
N VAL A 133 -4.60 13.40 3.51
CA VAL A 133 -4.40 13.68 2.08
C VAL A 133 -5.62 14.42 1.50
N LEU A 134 -6.84 13.92 1.74
CA LEU A 134 -8.05 14.46 1.14
C LEU A 134 -8.38 15.89 1.59
N ASP A 135 -8.00 16.29 2.81
CA ASP A 135 -8.17 17.65 3.32
C ASP A 135 -7.31 18.69 2.55
N GLN A 136 -6.38 18.25 1.70
CA GLN A 136 -5.63 19.11 0.78
C GLN A 136 -6.39 19.44 -0.52
N PHE A 137 -7.56 18.81 -0.73
CA PHE A 137 -8.40 18.95 -1.92
C PHE A 137 -9.79 19.44 -1.52
N LYS A 138 -10.52 20.06 -2.45
CA LYS A 138 -11.90 20.51 -2.14
C LYS A 138 -12.88 19.34 -2.11
N SER A 139 -12.58 18.26 -2.81
CA SER A 139 -13.37 17.04 -2.82
C SER A 139 -12.55 15.81 -3.23
N SER A 140 -13.16 14.62 -3.08
CA SER A 140 -12.60 13.35 -3.58
C SER A 140 -12.43 13.34 -5.11
N GLU A 141 -13.27 14.07 -5.82
CA GLU A 141 -13.21 14.19 -7.28
C GLU A 141 -12.01 15.03 -7.71
N ASP A 142 -11.71 16.13 -6.99
CA ASP A 142 -10.49 16.92 -7.22
C ASP A 142 -9.23 16.08 -7.01
N TYR A 143 -9.22 15.22 -5.98
CA TYR A 143 -8.14 14.25 -5.77
C TYR A 143 -8.05 13.24 -6.94
N ALA A 144 -9.17 12.68 -7.39
CA ALA A 144 -9.19 11.74 -8.50
C ALA A 144 -8.66 12.39 -9.79
N SER A 145 -9.07 13.62 -10.08
CA SER A 145 -8.56 14.41 -11.21
C SER A 145 -7.05 14.66 -11.09
N PHE A 146 -6.58 15.04 -9.90
CA PHE A 146 -5.15 15.21 -9.64
C PHE A 146 -4.35 13.92 -9.88
N VAL A 147 -4.86 12.76 -9.46
CA VAL A 147 -4.22 11.47 -9.74
C VAL A 147 -4.19 11.19 -11.26
N LYS A 148 -5.34 11.34 -11.92
CA LYS A 148 -5.53 11.00 -13.34
C LYS A 148 -4.74 11.90 -14.30
N ASP A 149 -4.53 13.17 -13.93
CA ASP A 149 -3.75 14.14 -14.71
C ASP A 149 -2.32 13.67 -15.06
N GLN A 150 -1.74 12.80 -14.24
CA GLN A 150 -0.37 12.30 -14.43
C GLN A 150 -0.30 10.87 -14.98
N GLU A 151 -1.42 10.25 -15.34
CA GLU A 151 -1.41 8.87 -15.86
C GLU A 151 -0.56 8.71 -17.13
N SER A 152 -0.71 9.63 -18.08
CA SER A 152 0.03 9.60 -19.35
C SER A 152 1.53 9.79 -19.13
N TYR A 153 1.91 10.80 -18.32
CA TYR A 153 3.31 11.08 -18.01
C TYR A 153 3.98 9.95 -17.23
N ALA A 154 3.25 9.35 -16.27
CA ALA A 154 3.77 8.22 -15.50
C ALA A 154 4.06 7.00 -16.38
N LYS A 155 3.20 6.71 -17.36
CA LYS A 155 3.44 5.67 -18.37
C LYS A 155 4.63 6.01 -19.27
N GLU A 156 4.73 7.26 -19.70
CA GLU A 156 5.85 7.72 -20.54
C GLU A 156 7.20 7.60 -19.82
N LEU A 157 7.29 8.02 -18.56
CA LEU A 157 8.49 7.87 -17.75
C LEU A 157 8.92 6.41 -17.58
N ASP A 158 7.97 5.49 -17.46
CA ASP A 158 8.25 4.07 -17.36
C ASP A 158 8.79 3.49 -18.67
N ASN A 159 8.18 3.85 -19.81
CA ASN A 159 8.69 3.52 -21.13
C ASN A 159 10.14 4.04 -21.32
N ILE A 160 10.43 5.28 -20.90
CA ILE A 160 11.77 5.86 -20.97
C ILE A 160 12.75 5.08 -20.10
N LYS A 161 12.37 4.69 -18.87
CA LYS A 161 13.22 3.84 -18.02
C LYS A 161 13.55 2.53 -18.71
N HIS A 162 12.56 1.87 -19.31
CA HIS A 162 12.79 0.62 -20.04
C HIS A 162 13.81 0.79 -21.18
N LEU A 163 13.76 1.90 -21.92
CA LEU A 163 14.75 2.22 -22.97
C LEU A 163 16.16 2.52 -22.44
N LEU A 164 16.32 2.91 -21.17
CA LEU A 164 17.61 3.24 -20.56
C LEU A 164 18.27 2.04 -19.86
N PHE A 165 17.51 0.98 -19.58
CA PHE A 165 17.98 -0.23 -18.88
C PHE A 165 18.10 -1.45 -19.81
N GLU A 166 17.86 -1.28 -21.11
CA GLU A 166 18.32 -2.16 -22.19
C GLU A 166 19.70 -1.69 -22.72
#